data_AF-A0A7T5RR99-F1
#
_entry.id   AF-A0A7T5RR99-F1
#
_cell.length_a   1.000
_cell.length_b   1.000
_cell.length_c   1.000
_cell.angle_alpha   90.00
_cell.angle_beta   90.00
_cell.angle_gamma   90.00
#
_symmetry.space_group_name_H-M   'P 1'
#
loop_
_entity.id
_entity.type
_entity.pdbx_description
1 polymer ?
#
loop_
_entity_poly.entity_id
_entity_poly.type
_entity_poly.pdbx_seq_one_letter_code
_entity_poly.pdbx_strand_id
1 'polypeptide(L)'
;MDFRLEVSSLLSSGSRVIIIAEKDVDLRSSAVDNRMFFLAIADGSLAGGGRGGGFGERKVARVSAYAGVAGSWSKLYDTEDGEKASLFEIPYYVSRIPITLADGAESMGYGVVEPELVKKMSDLAGIGSPP
;
A
#
# COMPACT_ATOMS: atom_id res chain seq x y z
N MET A 1 -8.28 11.50 -11.73
CA MET A 1 -7.60 10.23 -12.05
C MET A 1 -8.29 9.16 -11.22
N ASP A 2 -8.83 8.12 -11.86
CA ASP A 2 -9.62 7.09 -11.16
C ASP A 2 -8.72 6.22 -10.27
N PHE A 3 -9.01 6.19 -8.98
CA PHE A 3 -8.35 5.30 -7.99
C PHE A 3 -8.28 3.84 -8.48
N ARG A 4 -9.35 3.36 -9.13
CA ARG A 4 -9.42 2.01 -9.69
C ARG A 4 -8.34 1.76 -10.74
N LEU A 5 -8.05 2.73 -11.61
CA LEU A 5 -6.99 2.61 -12.61
C LEU A 5 -5.61 2.63 -11.95
N GLU A 6 -5.43 3.45 -10.91
CA GLU A 6 -4.17 3.55 -10.19
C GLU A 6 -3.86 2.25 -9.42
N VAL A 7 -4.83 1.69 -8.70
CA VAL A 7 -4.68 0.39 -8.01
C VAL A 7 -4.45 -0.74 -9.00
N SER A 8 -5.25 -0.83 -10.07
CA SER A 8 -5.04 -1.85 -11.10
C SER A 8 -3.66 -1.74 -11.73
N SER A 9 -3.16 -0.52 -11.96
CA SER A 9 -1.80 -0.28 -12.47
C SER A 9 -0.74 -0.72 -11.47
N LEU A 10 -0.88 -0.36 -10.18
CA LEU A 10 0.04 -0.78 -9.12
C LEU A 10 0.11 -2.31 -9.01
N LEU A 11 -1.04 -2.99 -9.02
CA LEU A 11 -1.13 -4.45 -8.95
C LEU A 11 -0.58 -5.14 -10.22
N SER A 12 -0.70 -4.51 -11.39
CA SER A 12 -0.28 -5.10 -12.67
C SER A 12 1.16 -4.75 -13.08
N SER A 13 1.78 -3.76 -12.45
CA SER A 13 3.10 -3.22 -12.82
C SER A 13 4.27 -4.18 -12.63
N GLY A 14 4.06 -5.34 -11.99
CA GLY A 14 5.13 -6.28 -11.63
C GLY A 14 5.97 -5.84 -10.43
N SER A 15 5.80 -4.60 -9.95
CA SER A 15 6.40 -4.10 -8.71
C SER A 15 5.83 -4.82 -7.50
N ARG A 16 6.67 -5.14 -6.51
CA ARG A 16 6.22 -5.73 -5.24
C ARG A 16 5.52 -4.65 -4.42
N VAL A 17 4.20 -4.63 -4.47
CA VAL A 17 3.36 -3.75 -3.63
C VAL A 17 2.78 -4.56 -2.49
N ILE A 18 2.88 -4.01 -1.27
CA ILE A 18 2.26 -4.56 -0.06
C ILE A 18 1.10 -3.66 0.34
N ILE A 19 -0.06 -4.27 0.56
CA ILE A 19 -1.30 -3.57 0.88
C ILE A 19 -1.55 -3.69 2.38
N ILE A 20 -1.85 -2.58 3.03
CA ILE A 20 -2.30 -2.56 4.42
C ILE A 20 -3.67 -1.92 4.41
N ALA A 21 -4.70 -2.71 4.72
CA ALA A 21 -6.09 -2.27 4.64
C ALA A 21 -6.77 -2.35 6.00
N GLU A 22 -7.74 -1.48 6.23
CA GLU A 22 -8.53 -1.48 7.47
C GLU A 22 -9.56 -2.60 7.45
N LYS A 23 -10.17 -2.81 6.28
CA LYS A 23 -11.17 -3.85 5.99
C LYS A 23 -10.78 -4.57 4.71
N ASP A 24 -11.47 -5.67 4.42
CA ASP A 24 -11.28 -6.43 3.18
C ASP A 24 -11.33 -5.53 1.94
N VAL A 25 -10.48 -5.85 0.95
CA VAL A 25 -10.29 -5.01 -0.24
C VAL A 25 -11.33 -5.38 -1.30
N ASP A 26 -12.50 -4.75 -1.19
CA ASP A 26 -13.56 -4.81 -2.19
C ASP A 26 -13.71 -3.46 -2.92
N LEU A 27 -13.22 -3.39 -4.16
CA LEU A 27 -13.28 -2.20 -5.01
C LEU A 27 -14.59 -2.08 -5.81
N ARG A 28 -15.44 -3.12 -5.78
CA ARG A 28 -16.79 -3.12 -6.35
C ARG A 28 -17.75 -2.42 -5.40
N SER A 29 -17.63 -2.70 -4.10
CA SER A 29 -18.50 -2.11 -3.09
C SER A 29 -18.14 -0.64 -2.86
N SER A 30 -18.96 0.24 -3.43
CA SER A 30 -18.93 1.68 -3.15
C SER A 30 -19.59 2.03 -1.81
N ALA A 31 -19.99 1.06 -0.99
CA ALA A 31 -20.74 1.31 0.25
C ALA A 31 -19.89 1.18 1.51
N VAL A 32 -18.70 0.59 1.43
CA VAL A 32 -17.87 0.31 2.61
C VAL A 32 -16.76 1.34 2.69
N ASP A 33 -16.81 2.16 3.75
CA ASP A 33 -15.71 3.03 4.08
C ASP A 33 -14.49 2.17 4.44
N ASN A 34 -13.37 2.44 3.79
CA ASN A 34 -12.14 1.68 3.99
C ASN A 34 -10.94 2.58 3.73
N ARG A 35 -9.87 2.39 4.49
CA ARG A 35 -8.60 3.08 4.29
C ARG A 35 -7.50 2.06 4.01
N MET A 36 -6.67 2.39 3.03
CA MET A 36 -5.61 1.50 2.57
C MET A 36 -4.31 2.24 2.34
N PHE A 37 -3.21 1.57 2.67
CA PHE A 37 -1.86 1.96 2.31
C PHE A 37 -1.29 0.96 1.31
N PHE A 38 -0.52 1.49 0.36
CA PHE A 38 0.24 0.74 -0.63
C PHE A 38 1.71 1.06 -0.43
N LEU A 39 2.48 0.06 -0.05
CA LEU A 39 3.94 0.15 0.12
C LEU A 39 4.58 -0.47 -1.12
N ALA A 40 5.08 0.35 -2.03
CA ALA A 40 5.88 -0.14 -3.15
C ALA A 40 7.29 -0.41 -2.65
N ILE A 41 7.78 -1.63 -2.86
CA ILE A 41 9.09 -2.08 -2.40
C ILE A 41 10.09 -1.87 -3.53
N ALA A 42 11.26 -1.29 -3.22
CA ALA A 42 12.34 -1.17 -4.19
C ALA A 42 12.74 -2.56 -4.70
N ASP A 43 12.79 -2.75 -6.03
CA ASP A 43 13.41 -3.94 -6.60
C ASP A 43 14.92 -3.88 -6.32
N GLY A 44 15.39 -4.87 -5.57
CA GLY A 44 16.79 -4.95 -5.16
C GLY A 44 17.69 -5.18 -6.35
N SER A 45 18.21 -4.11 -6.96
CA SER A 45 19.45 -4.17 -7.73
C SER A 45 20.58 -3.56 -6.90
N LEU A 46 21.29 -4.44 -6.18
CA LEU A 46 22.63 -4.21 -5.65
C LEU A 46 23.69 -4.22 -6.79
N ALA A 47 23.38 -3.69 -7.98
CA ALA A 47 24.33 -3.62 -9.09
C ALA A 47 24.99 -2.24 -9.16
N GLY A 48 25.77 -1.91 -8.14
CA GLY A 48 26.63 -0.73 -8.10
C GLY A 48 27.76 -1.00 -7.13
N GLY A 49 28.89 -1.48 -7.65
CA GLY A 49 30.06 -1.86 -6.86
C GLY A 49 30.57 -0.71 -5.98
N GLY A 50 30.64 -0.95 -4.68
CA GLY A 50 31.23 -0.02 -3.73
C GLY A 50 31.31 -0.69 -2.37
N ARG A 51 32.52 -0.99 -1.92
CA ARG A 51 32.82 -1.65 -0.65
C ARG A 51 32.29 -0.82 0.53
N GLY A 52 31.11 -1.17 1.04
CA GLY A 52 30.53 -0.66 2.28
C GLY A 52 29.40 -1.60 2.71
N GLY A 53 29.65 -2.41 3.73
CA GLY A 53 28.81 -3.54 4.11
C GLY A 53 27.41 -3.16 4.61
N GLY A 54 26.47 -4.07 4.40
CA GLY A 54 25.13 -4.03 4.98
C GLY A 54 24.11 -4.70 4.06
N PHE A 55 23.69 -5.91 4.44
CA PHE A 55 22.68 -6.72 3.76
C PHE A 55 21.37 -5.96 3.50
N GLY A 56 20.88 -5.99 2.25
CA GLY A 56 19.63 -6.69 1.92
C GLY A 56 18.29 -6.28 2.56
N GLU A 57 18.13 -5.09 3.14
CA GLU A 57 16.81 -4.65 3.57
C GLU A 57 15.96 -4.21 2.37
N ARG A 58 14.86 -4.92 2.13
CA ARG A 58 13.80 -4.48 1.22
C ARG A 58 13.24 -3.19 1.78
N LYS A 59 13.62 -2.05 1.19
CA LYS A 59 13.12 -0.73 1.62
C LYS A 59 11.84 -0.39 0.89
N VAL A 60 10.95 0.29 1.60
CA VAL A 60 9.79 0.95 1.00
C VAL A 60 10.30 2.11 0.15
N ALA A 61 10.00 2.06 -1.15
CA ALA A 61 10.38 3.08 -2.13
C ALA A 61 9.31 4.16 -2.28
N ARG A 62 8.04 3.77 -2.14
CA ARG A 62 6.91 4.68 -2.20
C ARG A 62 5.82 4.24 -1.25
N VAL A 63 5.16 5.22 -0.66
CA VAL A 63 3.96 5.02 0.15
C VAL A 63 2.84 5.84 -0.43
N SER A 64 1.70 5.21 -0.68
CA SER A 64 0.47 5.90 -1.05
C SER A 64 -0.67 5.45 -0.13
N ALA A 65 -1.47 6.39 0.35
CA ALA A 65 -2.64 6.11 1.17
C ALA A 65 -3.91 6.60 0.48
N TYR A 66 -4.98 5.83 0.61
CA TYR A 66 -6.28 6.14 0.03
C TYR A 66 -7.40 5.87 1.04
N ALA A 67 -8.46 6.66 0.96
CA ALA A 67 -9.71 6.39 1.67
C ALA A 67 -10.88 6.36 0.70
N GLY A 68 -11.68 5.31 0.83
CA GLY A 68 -13.01 5.20 0.25
C GLY A 68 -14.00 5.72 1.28
N VAL A 69 -14.78 6.73 0.91
CA VAL A 69 -15.89 7.25 1.72
C VAL A 69 -17.12 7.36 0.83
N ALA A 70 -18.22 6.71 1.21
CA ALA A 70 -19.47 6.69 0.44
C ALA A 70 -19.25 6.41 -1.07
N GLY A 71 -18.29 5.54 -1.38
CA GLY A 71 -18.03 5.08 -2.74
C GLY A 71 -17.08 5.94 -3.56
N SER A 72 -16.67 7.07 -3.01
CA SER A 72 -15.66 7.93 -3.60
C SER A 72 -14.31 7.64 -2.96
N TRP A 73 -13.33 7.29 -3.79
CA TRP A 73 -11.97 7.05 -3.34
C TRP A 73 -11.11 8.29 -3.56
N SER A 74 -10.37 8.69 -2.52
CA SER A 74 -9.47 9.82 -2.54
C SER A 74 -8.09 9.43 -2.05
N LYS A 75 -7.05 9.98 -2.67
CA LYS A 75 -5.67 9.84 -2.21
C LYS A 75 -5.44 10.79 -1.04
N LEU A 76 -5.06 10.26 0.10
CA LEU A 76 -4.80 11.01 1.34
C LEU A 76 -3.32 11.36 1.50
N TYR A 77 -2.44 10.49 1.03
CA TYR A 77 -1.00 10.62 1.21
C TYR A 77 -0.27 9.98 0.04
N ASP A 78 0.86 10.56 -0.35
CA ASP A 78 1.74 10.01 -1.37
C ASP A 78 3.15 10.54 -1.14
N THR A 79 4.14 9.64 -1.08
CA THR A 79 5.54 10.04 -0.98
C THR A 79 6.44 9.03 -1.68
N GLU A 80 7.37 9.55 -2.47
CA GLU A 80 8.51 8.82 -3.04
C GLU A 80 9.84 9.31 -2.43
N ASP A 81 9.76 10.19 -1.42
CA ASP A 81 10.92 10.66 -0.67
C ASP A 81 11.47 9.50 0.16
N GLY A 82 12.71 9.09 -0.13
CA GLY A 82 13.32 7.93 0.50
C GLY A 82 13.46 8.05 2.02
N GLU A 83 13.65 9.25 2.56
CA GLU A 83 13.70 9.46 4.01
C GLU A 83 12.32 9.25 4.63
N LYS A 84 11.28 9.85 4.06
CA LYS A 84 9.90 9.68 4.55
C LYS A 84 9.36 8.28 4.35
N ALA A 85 9.60 7.67 3.19
CA ALA A 85 9.18 6.31 2.87
C ALA A 85 9.87 5.30 3.81
N SER A 86 11.13 5.54 4.21
CA SER A 86 11.85 4.65 5.12
C SER A 86 11.27 4.60 6.55
N LEU A 87 10.41 5.56 6.92
CA LEU A 87 9.69 5.53 8.20
C LEU A 87 8.58 4.46 8.22
N PHE A 88 8.13 3.99 7.05
CA PHE A 88 7.10 2.98 6.93
C PHE A 88 7.73 1.60 6.91
N GLU A 89 7.39 0.79 7.91
CA GLU A 89 7.90 -0.56 8.04
C GLU A 89 7.05 -1.56 7.25
N ILE A 90 7.72 -2.52 6.61
CA ILE A 90 7.05 -3.66 5.98
C ILE A 90 6.56 -4.60 7.10
N PRO A 91 5.27 -4.97 7.14
CA PRO A 91 4.76 -5.90 8.15
C PRO A 91 5.42 -7.28 8.00
N TYR A 92 5.78 -7.92 9.10
CA TYR A 92 6.47 -9.22 9.08
C TYR A 92 5.57 -10.40 8.67
N TYR A 93 4.25 -10.25 8.74
CA TYR A 93 3.25 -11.30 8.55
C TYR A 93 2.35 -11.06 7.32
N VAL A 94 2.92 -10.49 6.25
CA VAL A 94 2.22 -10.31 4.97
C VAL A 94 1.75 -11.65 4.41
N SER A 95 0.46 -11.74 4.10
CA SER A 95 -0.16 -12.91 3.47
C SER A 95 -0.70 -12.58 2.09
N ARG A 96 -1.15 -13.58 1.34
CA ARG A 96 -1.97 -13.32 0.15
C ARG A 96 -3.38 -12.95 0.59
N ILE A 97 -3.88 -11.83 0.12
CA ILE A 97 -5.25 -11.36 0.38
C ILE A 97 -6.03 -11.33 -0.93
N PRO A 98 -7.31 -11.71 -0.93
CA PRO A 98 -8.18 -11.50 -2.09
C PRO A 98 -8.44 -10.01 -2.28
N ILE A 99 -8.46 -9.57 -3.53
CA ILE A 99 -8.81 -8.22 -3.96
C ILE A 99 -9.91 -8.35 -4.99
N THR A 100 -11.10 -7.86 -4.68
CA THR A 100 -12.18 -7.75 -5.66
C THR A 100 -12.00 -6.46 -6.44
N LEU A 101 -11.71 -6.58 -7.73
CA LEU A 101 -11.56 -5.44 -8.64
C LEU A 101 -12.93 -4.83 -8.98
N ALA A 102 -12.91 -3.65 -9.58
CA ALA A 102 -14.13 -2.90 -9.89
C ALA A 102 -15.05 -3.59 -10.92
N ASP A 103 -14.48 -4.41 -11.81
CA ASP A 103 -15.20 -5.26 -12.76
C ASP A 103 -15.74 -6.55 -12.13
N GLY A 104 -15.48 -6.77 -10.84
CA GLY A 104 -15.85 -7.97 -10.10
C GLY A 104 -14.86 -9.13 -10.25
N ALA A 105 -13.75 -8.95 -10.98
CA ALA A 105 -12.71 -9.96 -11.06
C ALA A 105 -11.96 -10.07 -9.71
N GLU A 106 -11.63 -11.29 -9.30
CA GLU A 106 -10.78 -11.53 -8.14
C GLU A 106 -9.31 -11.54 -8.56
N SER A 107 -8.50 -10.80 -7.82
CA SER A 107 -7.04 -10.82 -7.91
C SER A 107 -6.43 -11.14 -6.56
N MET A 108 -5.19 -11.61 -6.55
CA MET A 108 -4.46 -11.91 -5.31
C MET A 108 -3.37 -10.86 -5.11
N GLY A 109 -3.47 -10.08 -4.04
CA GLY A 109 -2.42 -9.17 -3.59
C GLY A 109 -1.62 -9.75 -2.43
N TYR A 110 -0.53 -9.08 -2.09
CA TYR A 110 0.19 -9.30 -0.84
C TYR A 110 -0.19 -8.19 0.13
N GLY A 111 -0.62 -8.54 1.33
CA GLY A 111 -1.00 -7.53 2.30
C GLY A 111 -1.43 -8.09 3.65
N VAL A 112 -1.97 -7.19 4.46
CA VAL A 112 -2.59 -7.47 5.75
C VAL A 112 -3.85 -6.61 5.90
N VAL A 113 -4.89 -7.19 6.49
CA VAL A 113 -6.13 -6.48 6.85
C VAL A 113 -6.10 -6.30 8.37
N GLU A 114 -5.73 -5.10 8.82
CA GLU A 114 -5.51 -4.82 10.24
C GLU A 114 -5.73 -3.32 10.56
N PRO A 115 -6.87 -2.97 11.19
CA PRO A 115 -7.21 -1.59 11.52
C PRO A 115 -6.15 -0.85 12.37
N GLU A 116 -5.57 -1.53 13.36
CA GLU A 116 -4.56 -0.93 14.23
C GLU A 116 -3.28 -0.56 13.47
N LEU A 117 -2.92 -1.34 12.46
CA LEU A 117 -1.77 -1.05 11.61
C LEU A 117 -2.06 0.14 10.69
N VAL A 118 -3.27 0.22 10.12
CA VAL A 118 -3.71 1.40 9.35
C VAL A 118 -3.66 2.67 10.20
N LYS A 119 -4.05 2.59 11.48
CA LYS A 119 -3.95 3.70 12.42
C LYS A 119 -2.49 4.13 12.63
N LYS A 120 -1.58 3.19 12.91
CA LYS A 120 -0.13 3.46 13.00
C LYS A 120 0.41 4.14 11.74
N MET A 121 0.03 3.65 10.55
CA MET A 121 0.47 4.24 9.28
C MET A 121 -0.14 5.63 9.05
N SER A 122 -1.37 5.87 9.51
CA SER A 122 -2.04 7.17 9.43
C SER A 122 -1.32 8.21 10.29
N ASP A 123 -0.94 7.84 11.52
CA ASP A 123 -0.17 8.70 12.43
C ASP A 123 1.20 9.05 11.83
N LEU A 124 1.91 8.07 11.23
CA LEU A 124 3.18 8.29 10.54
C LEU A 124 3.05 9.22 9.32
N ALA A 125 1.97 9.07 8.55
CA ALA A 125 1.68 9.91 7.39
C ALA A 125 1.15 11.31 7.78
N GLY A 126 0.85 11.55 9.07
CA GLY A 126 0.24 12.79 9.53
C GLY A 126 -1.19 12.99 9.00
N ILE A 127 -1.86 11.91 8.56
CA ILE A 127 -3.27 11.93 8.15
C ILE A 127 -4.08 11.43 9.34
N GLY A 128 -5.04 12.22 9.83
CA GLY A 128 -5.83 11.89 11.02
C GLY A 128 -6.45 10.49 10.94
N SER A 129 -6.80 9.88 12.07
CA SER A 129 -7.27 8.48 12.15
C SER A 129 -8.43 8.16 11.19
N PRO A 130 -8.64 6.87 10.83
CA PRO A 130 -9.80 6.46 10.06
C PRO A 130 -11.09 6.98 10.69
N PRO A 131 -12.09 7.40 9.89
CA PRO A 131 -13.40 7.81 10.40
C PRO A 131 -14.15 6.65 11.07
#